data_AF-A0A969SKV2-F1
#
_entry.id   AF-A0A969SKV2-F1
#
_cell.length_a   1.000
_cell.length_b   1.000
_cell.length_c   1.000
_cell.angle_alpha   90.00
_cell.angle_beta   90.00
_cell.angle_gamma   90.00
#
_symmetry.space_group_name_H-M   'P 1'
#
loop_
_entity.id
_entity.type
_entity.pdbx_description
1 polymer ?
#
loop_
_entity_poly.entity_id
_entity_poly.type
_entity_poly.pdbx_seq_one_letter_code
_entity_poly.pdbx_strand_id
1 'polypeptide(L)' 'MLNSPLREEPRNQRAAVIPLKQETSLLDWLQTSGRIIARDVHEPDFLEDEEEISEFLGGEDGIGDYDLDDDDDVTIAED' A
#
# COMPACT_ATOMS: atom_id res chain seq x y z
N MET A 1 -30.35 -10.45 33.43
CA MET A 1 -29.52 -11.45 32.71
C MET A 1 -28.53 -10.67 31.87
N LEU A 2 -27.23 -10.78 32.19
CA LEU A 2 -26.19 -9.93 31.62
C LEU A 2 -25.72 -10.54 30.29
N ASN A 3 -26.28 -10.06 29.17
CA ASN A 3 -25.78 -10.41 27.84
C ASN A 3 -24.51 -9.60 27.55
N SER A 4 -23.45 -9.83 28.33
CA SER A 4 -22.16 -9.17 28.12
C SER A 4 -21.44 -9.85 26.95
N PRO A 5 -21.00 -9.10 25.93
CA PRO A 5 -20.24 -9.66 24.82
C PRO A 5 -18.79 -10.04 25.21
N LEU A 6 -18.34 -9.64 26.40
CA LEU A 6 -16.99 -9.88 26.87
C LEU A 6 -16.86 -11.24 27.56
N ARG A 7 -15.75 -11.94 27.27
CA ARG A 7 -15.37 -13.21 27.88
C ARG A 7 -14.08 -13.03 28.68
N GLU A 8 -14.03 -13.64 29.85
CA GLU A 8 -12.83 -13.72 30.67
C GLU A 8 -11.92 -14.85 30.14
N GLU A 9 -10.62 -14.57 30.02
CA GLU A 9 -9.63 -15.52 29.52
C GLU A 9 -8.45 -15.65 30.52
N PRO A 10 -7.93 -16.87 30.77
CA PRO A 10 -6.90 -17.13 31.78
C PRO A 10 -5.51 -16.62 31.35
N ARG A 11 -4.87 -15.84 32.23
CA ARG A 11 -3.58 -15.15 31.95
C ARG A 11 -2.38 -16.09 31.76
N ASN A 12 -2.39 -17.26 32.39
CA ASN A 12 -1.26 -18.21 32.40
C ASN A 12 -1.53 -19.44 31.53
N GLN A 13 -2.46 -19.35 30.58
CA GLN A 13 -2.79 -20.43 29.66
C GLN A 13 -2.24 -20.12 28.26
N ARG A 14 -1.82 -21.17 27.55
CA ARG A 14 -1.46 -21.04 26.13
C ARG A 14 -2.71 -20.66 25.33
N ALA A 15 -2.55 -19.70 24.42
CA ALA A 15 -3.61 -19.30 23.51
C ALA A 15 -4.17 -20.52 22.76
N ALA A 16 -5.48 -20.52 22.52
CA ALA A 16 -6.11 -21.52 21.67
C ALA A 16 -5.53 -21.41 20.25
N VAL A 17 -5.24 -22.55 19.62
CA VAL A 17 -4.79 -22.59 18.23
C VAL A 17 -5.99 -22.25 17.35
N ILE A 18 -5.90 -21.15 16.59
CA ILE A 18 -6.89 -20.81 15.58
C ILE A 18 -6.76 -21.86 14.46
N PRO A 19 -7.81 -22.65 14.15
CA PRO A 19 -7.76 -23.58 13.04
C PRO A 19 -7.52 -22.82 11.75
N LEU A 20 -6.63 -23.32 10.89
CA LEU A 20 -6.52 -22.79 9.54
C LEU A 20 -7.87 -22.98 8.87
N LYS A 21 -8.51 -21.88 8.51
CA LYS A 21 -9.66 -21.94 7.61
C LYS A 21 -9.13 -22.40 6.27
N GLN A 22 -9.55 -23.59 5.85
CA GLN A 22 -9.37 -24.03 4.47
C GLN A 22 -10.35 -23.24 3.61
N GLU A 23 -10.05 -21.96 3.42
CA GLU A 23 -10.78 -21.13 2.46
C GLU A 23 -10.40 -21.63 1.07
N THR A 24 -11.37 -21.68 0.17
CA THR A 24 -11.10 -21.94 -1.24
C THR A 24 -10.02 -20.96 -1.68
N SER A 25 -9.02 -21.45 -2.44
CA SER A 25 -7.97 -20.58 -2.97
C SER A 25 -8.63 -19.37 -3.63
N LEU A 26 -8.08 -18.18 -3.41
CA LEU A 26 -8.61 -16.96 -4.04
C LEU A 26 -8.78 -17.15 -5.56
N LEU A 27 -7.85 -17.89 -6.19
CA LEU A 27 -7.91 -18.24 -7.60
C LEU A 27 -9.11 -19.15 -7.93
N ASP A 28 -9.39 -20.16 -7.10
CA ASP A 28 -10.56 -21.04 -7.27
C ASP A 28 -11.87 -20.27 -7.09
N TRP A 29 -11.90 -19.33 -6.13
CA TRP A 29 -13.05 -18.45 -5.94
C TRP A 29 -13.24 -17.50 -7.14
N LEU A 30 -12.16 -16.89 -7.63
CA LEU A 30 -12.19 -16.04 -8.82
C LEU A 30 -12.65 -16.81 -10.06
N GLN A 31 -12.20 -18.06 -10.22
CA GLN A 31 -12.64 -18.94 -11.30
C GLN A 31 -14.11 -19.33 -11.18
N THR A 32 -14.54 -19.79 -10.00
CA THR A 32 -15.93 -20.21 -9.75
C THR A 32 -16.92 -19.05 -9.86
N SER A 33 -16.49 -17.85 -9.47
CA SER A 33 -17.31 -16.63 -9.58
C SER A 33 -17.29 -16.00 -10.98
N GLY A 34 -16.53 -16.55 -11.93
CA GLY A 34 -16.39 -15.98 -13.28
C GLY A 34 -15.69 -14.62 -13.31
N ARG A 35 -14.91 -14.30 -12.27
CA ARG A 35 -14.17 -13.03 -12.14
C ARG A 35 -12.73 -13.11 -12.67
N ILE A 36 -12.28 -14.31 -13.06
CA ILE A 36 -11.00 -14.49 -13.74
C ILE A 36 -11.23 -14.39 -15.26
N ILE A 37 -10.55 -13.45 -15.91
CA ILE A 37 -10.59 -13.26 -17.36
C ILE A 37 -9.19 -13.53 -17.87
N ALA A 38 -9.07 -14.39 -18.89
CA ALA A 38 -7.79 -14.60 -19.57
C ALA A 38 -7.36 -13.29 -20.23
N ARG A 39 -6.09 -12.89 -20.06
CA ARG A 39 -5.57 -11.75 -20.81
C ARG A 39 -5.59 -12.11 -22.28
N ASP A 40 -6.24 -11.30 -23.11
CA ASP A 40 -6.00 -11.35 -24.55
C ASP A 40 -4.54 -10.95 -24.78
N VAL A 41 -3.82 -11.79 -25.52
CA VAL A 41 -2.42 -11.57 -25.88
C VAL A 41 -2.37 -10.37 -26.82
N HIS A 42 -2.23 -9.17 -26.26
CA HIS A 42 -1.42 -8.05 -26.76
C HIS A 42 -1.64 -6.86 -25.82
N GLU A 43 -0.77 -6.68 -24.83
CA GLU A 43 -0.48 -5.30 -24.43
C GLU A 43 0.18 -4.67 -25.66
N PRO A 44 -0.29 -3.52 -26.16
CA PRO A 44 0.37 -2.86 -27.27
C PRO A 44 1.82 -2.62 -26.86
N ASP A 45 2.77 -2.97 -27.74
CA ASP A 45 4.15 -2.53 -27.59
C ASP A 45 4.11 -1.03 -27.33
N PHE A 46 4.69 -0.59 -26.20
CA PHE A 46 4.73 0.82 -25.82
C PHE A 46 5.10 1.63 -27.06
N LEU A 47 4.22 2.54 -27.47
CA LEU A 47 4.52 3.42 -28.59
C LEU A 47 5.81 4.16 -28.24
N GLU A 48 6.80 4.09 -29.13
CA GLU A 48 8.15 4.66 -28.95
C GLU A 48 8.12 6.20 -28.81
N ASP A 49 6.97 6.82 -29.07
CA ASP A 49 6.68 8.24 -28.91
C ASP A 49 6.18 8.55 -27.49
N GLU A 50 6.93 8.15 -26.47
CA GLU A 50 6.73 8.68 -25.11
C GLU A 50 7.33 10.09 -25.06
N GLU A 51 6.50 11.12 -24.87
CA GLU A 51 6.96 12.50 -24.71
C GLU A 51 7.97 12.58 -23.54
N GLU A 52 9.17 13.09 -23.80
CA GLU A 52 10.29 13.06 -22.86
C GLU A 52 9.96 13.97 -21.65
N ILE A 53 9.72 13.36 -20.48
CA ILE A 53 9.40 14.07 -19.21
C ILE A 53 10.49 15.09 -18.82
N SER A 54 11.68 14.97 -19.42
CA SER A 54 12.80 15.93 -19.33
C SER A 54 12.40 17.35 -19.75
N GLU A 55 11.57 17.51 -20.78
CA GLU A 55 11.09 18.81 -21.26
C GLU A 55 10.16 19.47 -20.25
N PHE A 56 9.41 18.68 -19.48
CA PHE A 56 8.54 19.15 -18.41
C PHE A 56 9.30 19.59 -17.15
N LEU A 57 10.43 18.92 -16.83
CA LEU A 57 11.27 19.24 -15.67
C LEU A 57 12.33 20.33 -15.94
N GLY A 58 12.63 20.62 -17.20
CA GLY A 58 13.72 21.51 -17.62
C GLY A 58 13.36 22.96 -17.92
N GLY A 59 12.12 23.39 -17.63
CA GLY A 59 11.70 24.79 -17.80
C GLY A 59 12.36 25.75 -16.79
N GLU A 60 12.45 27.03 -17.15
CA GLU A 60 13.06 28.15 -16.39
C GLU A 60 12.43 28.40 -14.99
N ASP A 61 11.35 27.70 -14.64
CA ASP A 61 10.65 27.78 -13.35
C ASP A 61 10.92 26.56 -12.44
N GLY A 62 11.99 25.80 -12.73
CA GLY A 62 12.50 24.76 -11.84
C GLY A 62 12.96 25.36 -10.52
N ILE A 63 12.72 24.62 -9.43
CA ILE A 63 13.06 24.86 -8.01
C ILE A 63 14.59 25.07 -7.81
N GLY A 64 15.15 26.10 -8.42
CA GLY A 64 16.58 26.43 -8.40
C GLY A 64 16.88 27.75 -7.69
N ASP A 65 15.85 28.53 -7.33
CA ASP A 65 15.96 29.82 -6.65
C ASP A 65 15.29 29.81 -5.27
N TYR A 66 15.24 28.64 -4.63
CA TYR A 66 15.04 28.61 -3.17
C TYR A 66 16.43 28.50 -2.58
N ASP A 67 16.99 29.66 -2.25
CA ASP A 67 18.16 29.76 -1.39
C ASP A 67 17.90 28.90 -0.14
N LEU A 68 18.54 27.73 -0.10
CA LEU A 68 18.53 26.78 1.03
C LEU A 68 19.39 27.30 2.19
N ASP A 69 19.38 28.61 2.42
CA ASP A 69 20.12 29.31 3.46
C ASP A 69 19.18 29.73 4.61
N ASP A 70 18.31 28.82 5.05
CA ASP A 70 17.61 28.95 6.34
C ASP A 70 18.04 27.81 7.27
N ASP A 71 19.37 27.66 7.37
CA ASP A 71 20.08 26.81 8.34
C ASP A 71 20.22 27.50 9.72
N ASP A 72 19.41 28.53 10.00
CA ASP A 72 19.45 29.27 11.26
C ASP A 72 18.13 29.13 12.05
N ASP A 73 18.21 28.34 13.12
CA ASP A 73 17.39 28.42 14.35
C ASP A 73 16.21 27.44 14.56
N VAL A 74 16.45 26.13 14.37
CA VAL A 74 15.73 25.11 15.18
C VAL A 74 16.56 24.78 16.42
N THR A 75 16.30 25.51 17.51
CA THR A 75 16.74 25.08 18.85
C THR A 75 15.86 23.93 19.33
N ILE A 76 16.43 22.73 19.38
CA ILE A 76 15.80 21.58 20.05
C ILE A 76 15.99 21.80 21.54
N ALA A 77 14.93 22.20 22.25
CA ALA A 77 14.95 22.26 23.71
C ALA A 77 15.05 20.83 24.26
N GLU A 78 16.19 20.50 24.87
CA GLU A 78 16.35 19.30 25.71
C GLU A 78 15.79 19.58 27.13
N ASP A 79 15.11 18.58 27.68
CA ASP A 79 14.44 18.52 29.00
C ASP A 79 15.38 18.75 30.20
#